data_AF-A0A969SQL5-F1
#
_entry.id   AF-A0A969SQL5-F1
#
_cell.length_a   1.000
_cell.length_b   1.000
_cell.length_c   1.000
_cell.angle_alpha   90.00
_cell.angle_beta   90.00
_cell.angle_gamma   90.00
#
_symmetry.space_group_name_H-M   'P 1'
#
loop_
_entity.id
_entity.type
_entity.pdbx_description
1 polymer ?
#
loop_
_entity_poly.entity_id
_entity_poly.type
_entity_poly.pdbx_seq_one_letter_code
_entity_poly.pdbx_strand_id
1 'polypeptide(L)' 'MRFIELYSGLQTPVNNEEYLLLQKIQEEMSVAKSILNEREQEVARLLTSRGLLKRFKLDNTLHFKVNF' A
#
# COMPACT_ATOMS: atom_id res chain seq x y z
N MET A 1 -8.18 3.98 14.63
CA MET A 1 -8.58 3.09 13.51
C MET A 1 -9.23 3.96 12.47
N ARG A 2 -8.88 3.78 11.19
CA ARG A 2 -9.46 4.51 10.06
C ARG A 2 -10.03 3.49 9.06
N PHE A 3 -10.94 3.93 8.22
CA PHE A 3 -11.49 3.11 7.15
C PHE A 3 -11.02 3.66 5.82
N ILE A 4 -10.65 2.76 4.91
CA ILE A 4 -10.41 3.12 3.51
C ILE A 4 -11.34 2.31 2.61
N GLU A 5 -11.83 2.95 1.56
CA GLU A 5 -12.68 2.31 0.56
C GLU A 5 -11.84 1.78 -0.58
N LEU A 6 -12.08 0.53 -0.96
CA LEU A 6 -11.49 -0.12 -2.13
C LEU A 6 -12.34 0.11 -3.39
N TYR A 7 -11.78 -0.10 -4.59
CA TYR A 7 -12.52 -0.15 -5.87
C TYR A 7 -13.80 -0.99 -5.82
N SER A 8 -13.83 -2.03 -4.98
CA SER A 8 -14.96 -2.93 -4.81
C SER A 8 -16.08 -2.37 -3.91
N GLY A 9 -15.99 -1.12 -3.43
CA GLY A 9 -16.91 -0.52 -2.46
C GLY A 9 -16.80 -1.10 -1.04
N LEU A 10 -15.76 -1.89 -0.78
CA LEU A 10 -15.52 -2.51 0.53
C LEU A 10 -14.72 -1.56 1.42
N GLN A 11 -15.33 -1.14 2.53
CA GLN A 11 -14.64 -0.40 3.57
C GLN A 11 -13.79 -1.34 4.41
N THR A 12 -12.48 -1.13 4.35
CA THR A 12 -11.51 -1.96 5.05
C THR A 12 -10.94 -1.20 6.24
N PRO A 13 -11.04 -1.73 7.47
CA PRO A 13 -10.43 -1.10 8.63
C PRO A 13 -8.90 -1.21 8.53
N VAL A 14 -8.23 -0.09 8.73
CA VAL A 14 -6.76 0.00 8.76
C VAL A 14 -6.29 0.63 10.07
N ASN A 15 -5.15 0.16 10.55
CA ASN A 15 -4.48 0.78 11.69
C ASN A 15 -3.77 2.08 11.24
N ASN A 16 -3.20 2.83 12.20
CA ASN A 16 -2.56 4.11 11.87
C ASN A 16 -1.32 3.94 10.97
N GLU A 17 -0.53 2.89 11.17
CA GLU A 17 0.68 2.61 10.40
C GLU A 17 0.36 2.26 8.94
N GLU A 18 -0.61 1.36 8.74
CA GLU A 18 -1.18 1.00 7.44
C GLU A 18 -1.72 2.23 6.71
N TYR A 19 -2.48 3.08 7.42
CA TYR A 19 -3.05 4.30 6.87
C TYR A 19 -1.97 5.29 6.41
N LEU A 20 -0.92 5.50 7.21
CA LEU A 20 0.18 6.39 6.86
C LEU A 20 0.93 5.89 5.63
N LEU A 21 1.19 4.58 5.54
CA LEU A 21 1.84 3.99 4.37
C LEU A 21 0.97 4.11 3.12
N LEU A 22 -0.34 3.90 3.24
CA LEU A 22 -1.29 4.07 2.13
C LEU A 22 -1.32 5.51 1.63
N GLN A 23 -1.35 6.51 2.53
CA GLN A 23 -1.26 7.92 2.14
C GLN A 23 0.04 8.23 1.41
N LYS A 24 1.18 7.79 1.96
CA LYS A 24 2.50 7.97 1.32
C LYS A 24 2.54 7.40 -0.11
N ILE A 25 2.04 6.18 -0.29
CA ILE A 25 2.01 5.53 -1.62
C ILE A 25 1.01 6.23 -2.55
N GLN A 26 -0.09 6.75 -2.03
CA GLN A 26 -1.09 7.49 -2.80
C GLN A 26 -0.54 8.83 -3.30
N GLU A 27 0.17 9.58 -2.45
CA GLU A 27 0.79 10.86 -2.80
C GLU A 27 1.86 10.73 -3.89
N GLU A 28 2.69 9.67 -3.82
CA GLU A 28 3.74 9.41 -4.81
C GLU A 28 3.24 8.63 -6.06
N MET A 29 1.94 8.30 -6.14
CA MET A 29 1.30 7.37 -7.09
C MET A 29 1.80 5.93 -7.07
N SER A 30 3.09 5.71 -6.81
CA SER A 30 3.72 4.41 -6.59
C SER A 30 5.06 4.57 -5.91
N VAL A 31 5.40 3.63 -5.02
CA VAL A 31 6.65 3.66 -4.27
C VAL A 31 7.45 2.38 -4.52
N ALA A 32 8.75 2.54 -4.78
CA ALA A 32 9.67 1.41 -4.91
C ALA A 32 9.89 0.74 -3.56
N LYS A 33 9.92 -0.60 -3.54
CA LYS A 33 10.17 -1.40 -2.32
C LYS A 33 11.48 -0.98 -1.64
N SER A 34 12.51 -0.59 -2.41
CA SER A 34 13.81 -0.17 -1.91
C SER A 34 13.79 1.13 -1.10
N ILE A 35 12.76 1.97 -1.27
CA ILE A 35 12.59 3.23 -0.53
C ILE A 35 11.93 2.97 0.84
N LEU A 36 11.18 1.87 0.96
CA LEU A 36 10.51 1.48 2.19
C LEU A 36 11.50 0.83 3.15
N ASN A 37 11.41 1.18 4.43
CA ASN A 37 12.14 0.48 5.49
C ASN A 37 11.58 -0.94 5.71
N GLU A 38 12.28 -1.79 6.48
CA GLU A 38 11.86 -3.19 6.69
C GLU A 38 10.44 -3.33 7.24
N ARG A 39 10.06 -2.43 8.14
CA ARG A 39 8.73 -2.40 8.76
C ARG A 39 7.65 -2.00 7.76
N GLU A 40 7.88 -0.93 7.01
CA GLU A 40 7.00 -0.47 5.92
C GLU A 40 6.87 -1.54 4.82
N GLN A 41 7.93 -2.29 4.52
CA GLN A 41 7.88 -3.40 3.57
C GLN A 41 6.99 -4.55 4.07
N GLU A 42 7.03 -4.87 5.37
CA GLU A 42 6.15 -5.86 5.98
C GLU A 42 4.68 -5.41 5.90
N VAL A 43 4.41 -4.14 6.24
CA VAL A 43 3.07 -3.55 6.16
C VAL A 43 2.59 -3.53 4.70
N ALA A 44 3.42 -3.14 3.74
CA ALA A 44 3.09 -3.18 2.32
C ALA A 44 2.75 -4.60 1.85
N ARG A 45 3.48 -5.61 2.34
CA ARG A 45 3.20 -7.02 2.05
C ARG A 45 1.83 -7.45 2.58
N LEU A 46 1.49 -7.06 3.81
CA LEU A 46 0.18 -7.34 4.42
C LEU A 46 -0.93 -6.64 3.64
N LEU A 47 -0.80 -5.35 3.36
CA LEU A 47 -1.76 -4.59 2.56
C LEU A 47 -1.94 -5.15 1.15
N THR A 48 -0.87 -5.66 0.53
CA THR A 48 -0.95 -6.36 -0.77
C THR A 48 -1.76 -7.65 -0.65
N SER A 49 -1.54 -8.46 0.39
CA SER A 49 -2.32 -9.68 0.62
C SER A 49 -3.80 -9.42 0.90
N ARG A 50 -4.12 -8.24 1.45
CA ARG A 50 -5.49 -7.77 1.70
C ARG A 50 -6.16 -7.13 0.48
N GLY A 51 -5.44 -7.00 -0.65
CA GLY A 51 -5.96 -6.39 -1.88
C GLY A 51 -5.98 -4.86 -1.88
N LEU A 52 -5.43 -4.21 -0.86
CA LEU A 52 -5.36 -2.75 -0.71
C LEU A 52 -4.21 -2.14 -1.53
N LEU A 53 -3.12 -2.87 -1.70
CA LEU A 53 -2.00 -2.49 -2.57
C LEU A 53 -1.88 -3.46 -3.74
N LYS A 54 -1.53 -2.91 -4.90
CA LYS A 54 -1.09 -3.67 -6.07
C LYS A 54 0.43 -3.63 -6.16
N ARG A 55 1.02 -4.81 -6.23
CA ARG A 55 2.46 -4.98 -6.46
C ARG A 55 2.73 -5.18 -7.93
N PHE A 56 3.63 -4.40 -8.51
CA PHE A 56 4.02 -4.52 -9.92
C PHE A 56 5.53 -4.29 -10.08
N LYS A 57 6.07 -4.68 -11.24
CA LYS A 57 7.46 -4.39 -11.60
C LYS A 57 7.49 -3.25 -12.60
N LEU A 58 8.38 -2.29 -12.37
CA LEU A 58 8.70 -1.19 -13.28
C LEU A 58 10.22 -1.07 -13.33
N ASP A 59 10.81 -1.05 -14.53
CA ASP A 59 12.27 -0.93 -14.72
C ASP A 59 13.10 -1.89 -13.84
N ASN A 60 12.68 -3.16 -13.80
CA ASN A 60 13.26 -4.24 -12.99
C ASN A 60 13.25 -4.01 -11.46
N THR A 61 12.61 -2.95 -10.99
CA THR A 61 12.37 -2.67 -9.57
C THR A 61 10.93 -3.00 -9.19
N LEU A 62 10.72 -3.39 -7.94
CA LEU A 62 9.42 -3.78 -7.43
C LEU A 62 8.75 -2.57 -6.80
N HIS A 63 7.53 -2.26 -7.24
CA HIS A 63 6.76 -1.08 -6.81
C HIS A 63 5.43 -1.50 -6.19
N PHE A 64 4.93 -0.64 -5.31
CA PHE A 64 3.60 -0.71 -4.73
C PHE A 64 2.77 0.50 -5.16
N LYS A 65 1.50 0.27 -5.50
CA LYS A 65 0.52 1.32 -5.79
C LYS A 65 -0.79 0.99 -5.08
N VAL A 66 -1.54 2.00 -4.65
CA VAL A 66 -2.84 1.77 -4.02
C VAL A 66 -3.88 1.31 -5.02
N ASN A 67 -4.70 0.34 -4.61
CA ASN A 67 -5.74 -0.29 -5.43
C ASN A 67 -7.11 0.34 -5.09
N PHE A 68 -7.33 1.58 -5.53
CA PHE A 68 -8.48 2.43 -5.19
C PHE A 68 -9.48 2.67 -6.28
#